data_AF-A0A2S6GIF3-F1
#
_entry.id   AF-A0A2S6GIF3-F1
#
_cell.length_a   1.000
_cell.length_b   1.000
_cell.length_c   1.000
_cell.angle_alpha   90.00
_cell.angle_beta   90.00
_cell.angle_gamma   90.00
#
_symmetry.space_group_name_H-M   'P 1'
#
loop_
_entity.id
_entity.type
_entity.pdbx_description
1 polymer ?
#
loop_
_entity_poly.entity_id
_entity_poly.type
_entity_poly.pdbx_seq_one_letter_code
_entity_poly.pdbx_strand_id
1 'polypeptide(L)'
;MDKKTVLRRVAAPVLAGAAIMVGVAGPASATPAHADAAGATLRSASITFTTLTDNKDFDTLVTVVVKDRDGRVDAQTSGFFGEFKDQTSKTLPLRIRTGATWDAIENGGSITVTIAPNGHDTWNFAYELDLSYSDGDAGFHLNPGTSLNEGRKSLTNPLN
;
A
#
# COMPACT_ATOMS: atom_id res chain seq x y z
N MET A 1 -22.52 2.57 45.35
CA MET A 1 -23.75 3.05 44.66
C MET A 1 -24.00 2.14 43.48
N ASP A 2 -24.72 1.06 43.75
CA ASP A 2 -25.26 0.11 42.80
C ASP A 2 -26.34 0.75 41.93
N LYS A 3 -26.38 0.38 40.64
CA LYS A 3 -27.62 0.39 39.85
C LYS A 3 -27.78 -0.96 39.15
N LYS A 4 -28.55 -1.82 39.81
CA LYS A 4 -29.19 -3.01 39.26
C LYS A 4 -30.33 -2.61 38.31
N THR A 5 -30.42 -3.34 37.18
CA THR A 5 -31.65 -3.89 36.57
C THR A 5 -32.70 -2.93 35.98
N VAL A 6 -33.18 -3.22 34.75
CA VAL A 6 -34.59 -3.60 34.45
C VAL A 6 -34.74 -3.99 32.96
N LEU A 7 -35.27 -5.19 32.75
CA LEU A 7 -35.79 -5.78 31.51
C LEU A 7 -36.87 -4.92 30.83
N ARG A 8 -37.06 -5.09 29.52
CA ARG A 8 -38.41 -5.20 28.93
C ARG A 8 -38.39 -6.11 27.70
N ARG A 9 -39.03 -7.28 27.83
CA ARG A 9 -39.55 -8.07 26.70
C ARG A 9 -40.79 -7.35 26.17
N VAL A 10 -40.95 -7.24 24.84
CA VAL A 10 -42.28 -7.13 24.24
C VAL A 10 -42.33 -8.06 23.02
N ALA A 11 -43.43 -8.79 22.96
CA ALA A 11 -43.77 -9.81 21.99
C ALA A 11 -44.08 -9.25 20.60
N ALA A 12 -44.08 -10.16 19.62
CA ALA A 12 -44.45 -9.98 18.22
C ALA A 12 -45.86 -9.38 18.02
N PRO A 13 -46.11 -8.90 16.80
CA PRO A 13 -47.25 -9.48 16.08
C PRO A 13 -46.83 -10.04 14.71
N VAL A 14 -47.22 -11.29 14.46
CA VAL A 14 -47.44 -11.81 13.11
C VAL A 14 -48.64 -11.05 12.55
N LEU A 15 -48.40 -10.22 11.54
CA LEU A 15 -49.44 -9.70 10.66
C LEU A 15 -49.22 -10.32 9.28
N ALA A 16 -50.08 -11.29 8.97
CA ALA A 16 -50.32 -11.73 7.61
C ALA A 16 -50.95 -10.56 6.84
N GLY A 17 -50.25 -10.08 5.81
CA GLY A 17 -50.75 -9.07 4.89
C GLY A 17 -50.03 -9.27 3.56
N ALA A 18 -50.76 -9.76 2.56
CA ALA A 18 -50.30 -9.83 1.19
C ALA A 18 -49.97 -8.41 0.70
N ALA A 19 -48.69 -8.15 0.45
CA ALA A 19 -48.23 -6.95 -0.23
C ALA A 19 -47.47 -7.38 -1.49
N ILE A 20 -47.93 -6.86 -2.62
CA ILE A 20 -47.26 -6.91 -3.92
C ILE A 20 -45.84 -6.35 -3.70
N MET A 21 -44.83 -7.22 -3.72
CA MET A 21 -43.44 -6.77 -3.74
C MET A 21 -43.15 -6.27 -5.15
N VAL A 22 -43.46 -4.99 -5.38
CA VAL A 22 -42.76 -4.21 -6.40
C VAL A 22 -41.29 -4.23 -5.96
N GLY A 23 -40.49 -5.05 -6.65
CA GLY A 23 -39.05 -5.07 -6.46
C GLY A 23 -38.49 -3.71 -6.84
N VAL A 24 -38.33 -2.82 -5.87
CA VAL A 24 -37.36 -1.75 -5.99
C VAL A 24 -35.99 -2.41 -5.86
N ALA A 25 -35.43 -2.81 -7.00
CA ALA A 25 -34.00 -2.96 -7.14
C ALA A 25 -33.40 -1.62 -6.72
N GLY A 26 -32.93 -1.54 -5.47
CA GLY A 26 -32.07 -0.44 -5.06
C GLY A 26 -30.90 -0.41 -6.05
N PRO A 27 -30.47 0.76 -6.53
CA PRO A 27 -29.27 0.81 -7.35
C PRO A 27 -28.16 0.18 -6.51
N ALA A 28 -27.66 -0.97 -6.96
CA ALA A 28 -26.35 -1.42 -6.55
C ALA A 28 -25.45 -0.24 -6.90
N SER A 29 -24.86 0.39 -5.88
CA SER A 29 -23.74 1.30 -6.08
C SER A 29 -22.66 0.47 -6.73
N ALA A 30 -22.65 0.40 -8.05
CA ALA A 30 -21.50 0.00 -8.80
C ALA A 30 -20.45 1.03 -8.43
N THR A 31 -19.47 0.62 -7.63
CA THR A 31 -18.19 1.30 -7.57
C THR A 31 -17.81 1.56 -9.02
N PRO A 32 -17.57 2.81 -9.45
CA PRO A 32 -17.23 3.07 -10.84
C PRO A 32 -16.05 2.16 -11.18
N ALA A 33 -16.27 1.24 -12.12
CA ALA A 33 -15.19 0.52 -12.74
C ALA A 33 -14.27 1.58 -13.37
N HIS A 34 -12.97 1.44 -13.10
CA HIS A 34 -11.88 2.28 -13.57
C HIS A 34 -11.92 2.46 -15.10
N ALA A 35 -12.76 3.37 -15.57
CA ALA A 35 -13.11 3.45 -17.00
C ALA A 35 -12.02 4.11 -17.84
N ASP A 36 -11.00 4.71 -17.21
CA ASP A 36 -9.95 5.48 -17.90
C ASP A 36 -8.55 5.39 -17.25
N ALA A 37 -8.32 4.41 -16.38
CA ALA A 37 -7.05 4.26 -15.66
C ALA A 37 -5.83 4.30 -16.61
N ALA A 38 -5.96 3.81 -17.85
CA ALA A 38 -4.86 3.82 -18.81
C ALA A 38 -4.28 5.22 -19.12
N GLY A 39 -5.09 6.28 -19.03
CA GLY A 39 -4.67 7.66 -19.22
C GLY A 39 -4.29 8.40 -17.93
N ALA A 40 -4.53 7.79 -16.77
CA ALA A 40 -4.28 8.41 -15.49
C ALA A 40 -2.78 8.59 -15.23
N THR A 41 -2.42 9.70 -14.57
CA THR A 41 -1.02 10.03 -14.28
C THR A 41 -0.74 9.96 -12.79
N LEU A 42 0.46 9.51 -12.42
CA LEU A 42 0.91 9.43 -11.04
C LEU A 42 0.95 10.82 -10.40
N ARG A 43 0.34 10.96 -9.23
CA ARG A 43 0.25 12.21 -8.43
C ARG A 43 1.07 12.16 -7.16
N SER A 44 1.15 10.99 -6.52
CA SER A 44 1.95 10.78 -5.32
C SER A 44 2.38 9.33 -5.22
N ALA A 45 3.52 9.12 -4.56
CA ALA A 45 4.04 7.81 -4.22
C ALA A 45 4.66 7.85 -2.82
N SER A 46 4.36 6.85 -2.01
CA SER A 46 4.98 6.64 -0.70
C SER A 46 5.22 5.16 -0.47
N ILE A 47 6.25 4.85 0.33
CA ILE A 47 6.51 3.49 0.78
C ILE A 47 6.54 3.47 2.30
N THR A 48 5.83 2.53 2.89
CA THR A 48 5.87 2.25 4.32
C THR A 48 6.64 0.96 4.51
N PHE A 49 7.76 1.05 5.21
CA PHE A 49 8.50 -0.12 5.68
C PHE A 49 8.03 -0.49 7.07
N THR A 50 7.85 -1.78 7.34
CA THR A 50 7.64 -2.31 8.69
C THR A 50 8.80 -3.25 8.99
N THR A 51 9.68 -2.82 9.90
CA THR A 51 10.79 -3.65 10.35
C THR A 51 10.24 -4.82 11.18
N LEU A 52 10.78 -6.01 10.94
CA LEU A 52 10.36 -7.25 11.59
C LEU A 52 11.29 -7.57 12.76
N THR A 53 12.18 -8.55 12.59
CA THR A 53 13.00 -9.12 13.67
C THR A 53 14.45 -8.63 13.68
N ASP A 54 14.85 -7.81 12.72
CA ASP A 54 16.20 -7.25 12.63
C ASP A 54 16.13 -5.87 11.97
N ASN A 55 16.81 -4.90 12.58
CA ASN A 55 16.60 -3.50 12.32
C ASN A 55 17.34 -3.03 11.07
N LYS A 56 17.00 -1.83 10.63
CA LYS A 56 17.84 -1.12 9.68
C LYS A 56 18.73 -0.16 10.46
N ASP A 57 20.05 -0.28 10.30
CA ASP A 57 21.00 0.59 11.00
C ASP A 57 20.98 2.03 10.48
N PHE A 58 21.46 2.95 11.33
CA PHE A 58 21.38 4.39 11.08
C PHE A 58 22.28 4.85 9.92
N ASP A 59 23.32 4.08 9.60
CA ASP A 59 24.30 4.34 8.56
C ASP A 59 24.14 3.42 7.34
N THR A 60 23.10 2.58 7.29
CA THR A 60 22.70 1.90 6.06
C THR A 60 21.98 2.89 5.12
N LEU A 61 22.52 3.13 3.92
CA LEU A 61 21.80 3.91 2.90
C LEU A 61 20.67 3.05 2.32
N VAL A 62 19.45 3.59 2.20
CA VAL A 62 18.33 2.93 1.50
C VAL A 62 18.02 3.71 0.24
N THR A 63 17.82 3.00 -0.86
CA THR A 63 17.33 3.55 -2.13
C THR A 63 16.12 2.74 -2.58
N VAL A 64 15.02 3.43 -2.87
CA VAL A 64 13.80 2.84 -3.44
C VAL A 64 13.57 3.46 -4.80
N VAL A 65 13.31 2.62 -5.79
CA VAL A 65 13.07 3.02 -7.18
C VAL A 65 11.86 2.26 -7.71
N VAL A 66 10.87 2.99 -8.22
CA VAL A 66 9.76 2.47 -9.01
C VAL A 66 10.06 2.77 -10.48
N LYS A 67 9.93 1.75 -11.33
CA LYS A 67 10.13 1.85 -12.78
C LYS A 67 8.89 1.45 -13.55
N ASP A 68 8.64 2.13 -14.68
CA ASP A 68 7.68 1.65 -15.68
C ASP A 68 8.20 0.41 -16.42
N ARG A 69 7.32 -0.18 -17.24
CA ARG A 69 7.64 -1.31 -18.15
C ARG A 69 8.76 -1.00 -19.16
N ASP A 70 9.02 0.28 -19.45
CA ASP A 70 10.12 0.71 -20.33
C ASP A 70 11.44 0.87 -19.53
N GLY A 71 11.43 0.64 -18.22
CA GLY A 71 12.57 0.76 -17.33
C GLY A 71 12.90 2.19 -16.89
N ARG A 72 12.04 3.18 -17.17
CA ARG A 72 12.23 4.56 -16.72
C ARG A 72 11.86 4.70 -15.25
N VAL A 73 12.58 5.54 -14.51
CA VAL A 73 12.30 5.81 -13.10
C VAL A 73 11.14 6.78 -12.96
N ASP A 74 10.07 6.33 -12.31
CA ASP A 74 8.84 7.10 -12.12
C ASP A 74 8.63 7.61 -10.70
N ALA A 75 9.18 6.91 -9.72
CA ALA A 75 9.22 7.40 -8.36
C ALA A 75 10.51 6.90 -7.69
N GLN A 76 11.15 7.74 -6.88
CA GLN A 76 12.33 7.32 -6.14
C GLN A 76 12.57 8.08 -4.85
N THR A 77 13.26 7.45 -3.92
CA THR A 77 13.84 8.10 -2.74
C THR A 77 15.17 7.45 -2.39
N SER A 78 16.10 8.22 -1.83
CA SER A 78 17.40 7.71 -1.40
C SER A 78 17.92 8.51 -0.20
N GLY A 79 18.45 7.80 0.79
CA GLY A 79 18.97 8.44 2.00
C GLY A 79 19.22 7.45 3.13
N PHE A 80 19.87 7.95 4.18
CA PHE A 80 20.10 7.18 5.41
C PHE A 80 18.84 7.10 6.27
N PHE A 81 17.96 8.10 6.25
CA PHE A 81 16.65 8.09 6.96
C PHE A 81 16.68 7.75 8.48
N GLY A 82 17.86 7.63 9.08
CA GLY A 82 18.06 7.11 10.43
C GLY A 82 17.84 5.60 10.53
N GLU A 83 17.86 5.14 11.78
CA GLU A 83 17.56 3.77 12.17
C GLU A 83 16.06 3.46 11.99
N PHE A 84 15.73 2.29 11.44
CA PHE A 84 14.37 1.75 11.49
C PHE A 84 14.32 0.60 12.49
N LYS A 85 13.91 0.92 13.72
CA LYS A 85 13.89 0.00 14.86
C LYS A 85 13.00 -1.21 14.63
N ASP A 86 13.32 -2.32 15.31
CA ASP A 86 12.52 -3.53 15.31
C ASP A 86 11.05 -3.26 15.61
N GLN A 87 10.18 -3.94 14.86
CA GLN A 87 8.73 -3.87 15.04
C GLN A 87 8.15 -2.45 14.93
N THR A 88 8.82 -1.55 14.20
CA THR A 88 8.33 -0.21 13.91
C THR A 88 8.09 0.00 12.43
N SER A 89 7.21 0.95 12.11
CA SER A 89 6.92 1.35 10.74
C SER A 89 7.49 2.74 10.43
N LYS A 90 7.97 2.90 9.21
CA LYS A 90 8.49 4.18 8.68
C LYS A 90 7.97 4.42 7.28
N THR A 91 7.23 5.51 7.09
CA THR A 91 6.76 5.96 5.78
C THR A 91 7.74 6.96 5.18
N LEU A 92 8.16 6.71 3.93
CA LEU A 92 9.03 7.57 3.16
C LEU A 92 8.28 8.07 1.92
N PRO A 93 8.25 9.39 1.65
CA PRO A 93 7.74 9.90 0.39
C PRO A 93 8.74 9.62 -0.75
N LEU A 94 8.22 9.32 -1.93
CA LEU A 94 9.01 9.21 -3.15
C LEU A 94 8.82 10.47 -4.00
N ARG A 95 9.91 10.91 -4.61
CA ARG A 95 9.88 11.98 -5.64
C ARG A 95 9.42 11.36 -6.95
N ILE A 96 8.33 11.89 -7.51
CA ILE A 96 7.73 11.36 -8.73
C ILE A 96 8.24 12.07 -10.00
N ARG A 97 8.25 11.36 -11.12
CA ARG A 97 8.39 11.92 -12.47
C ARG A 97 7.02 12.33 -12.98
N THR A 98 6.85 13.60 -13.34
CA THR A 98 5.59 14.10 -13.89
C THR A 98 5.24 13.37 -15.20
N GLY A 99 3.97 12.99 -15.35
CA GLY A 99 3.46 12.37 -16.58
C GLY A 99 3.67 10.86 -16.68
N ALA A 100 4.21 10.22 -15.65
CA ALA A 100 4.18 8.76 -15.53
C ALA A 100 2.72 8.28 -15.51
N THR A 101 2.36 7.34 -16.38
CA THR A 101 0.98 6.85 -16.48
C THR A 101 0.77 5.58 -15.68
N TRP A 102 -0.45 5.38 -15.21
CA TRP A 102 -0.88 4.15 -14.56
C TRP A 102 -0.56 2.92 -15.41
N ASP A 103 -0.91 2.92 -16.71
CA ASP A 103 -0.66 1.79 -17.61
C ASP A 103 0.84 1.47 -17.77
N ALA A 104 1.72 2.47 -17.68
CA ALA A 104 3.15 2.24 -17.77
C ALA A 104 3.73 1.59 -16.49
N ILE A 105 3.17 1.93 -15.32
CA ILE A 105 3.65 1.47 -14.01
C ILE A 105 3.01 0.13 -13.62
N GLU A 106 1.68 0.04 -13.67
CA GLU A 106 0.92 -1.10 -13.15
C GLU A 106 0.96 -2.29 -14.14
N ASN A 107 1.01 -2.04 -15.45
CA ASN A 107 1.13 -3.10 -16.46
C ASN A 107 2.59 -3.38 -16.85
N GLY A 108 3.37 -3.87 -15.89
CA GLY A 108 4.72 -4.39 -16.13
C GLY A 108 5.86 -3.55 -15.55
N GLY A 109 5.55 -2.58 -14.70
CA GLY A 109 6.54 -1.88 -13.89
C GLY A 109 7.07 -2.73 -12.73
N SER A 110 8.02 -2.16 -12.01
CA SER A 110 8.68 -2.83 -10.88
C SER A 110 9.07 -1.85 -9.79
N ILE A 111 9.16 -2.36 -8.57
CA ILE A 111 9.81 -1.69 -7.45
C ILE A 111 11.13 -2.38 -7.12
N THR A 112 12.17 -1.60 -6.89
CA THR A 112 13.46 -2.05 -6.40
C THR A 112 13.80 -1.35 -5.10
N VAL A 113 14.11 -2.13 -4.07
CA VAL A 113 14.66 -1.67 -2.79
C VAL A 113 16.11 -2.12 -2.73
N THR A 114 17.03 -1.17 -2.54
CA THR A 114 18.46 -1.41 -2.46
C THR A 114 19.03 -0.80 -1.19
N ILE A 115 19.94 -1.51 -0.54
CA ILE A 115 20.72 -1.03 0.60
C ILE A 115 22.20 -0.89 0.26
N ALA A 116 22.87 0.08 0.86
CA ALA A 116 24.33 0.10 0.98
C ALA A 116 24.68 0.03 2.47
N PRO A 117 24.87 -1.18 3.02
CA PRO A 117 25.20 -1.38 4.43
C PRO A 117 26.65 -0.99 4.74
N ASN A 118 26.92 -0.67 6.00
CA ASN A 118 28.24 -0.32 6.49
C ASN A 118 28.71 -1.29 7.57
N GLY A 119 29.21 -2.44 7.13
CA GLY A 119 29.63 -3.52 8.02
C GLY A 119 28.70 -4.71 7.88
N HIS A 120 28.33 -5.29 9.03
CA HIS A 120 27.46 -6.46 9.13
C HIS A 120 26.05 -6.00 9.49
N ASP A 121 25.29 -5.62 8.48
CA ASP A 121 23.92 -5.12 8.64
C ASP A 121 22.97 -6.17 8.04
N THR A 122 21.96 -6.57 8.80
CA THR A 122 20.84 -7.36 8.29
C THR A 122 19.55 -6.63 8.61
N TRP A 123 18.73 -6.37 7.60
CA TRP A 123 17.44 -5.72 7.79
C TRP A 123 16.32 -6.64 7.32
N ASN A 124 15.43 -7.01 8.24
CA ASN A 124 14.24 -7.81 7.97
C ASN A 124 13.02 -6.90 7.94
N PHE A 125 12.28 -6.87 6.84
CA PHE A 125 11.16 -5.93 6.68
C PHE A 125 10.05 -6.48 5.78
N ALA A 126 8.85 -5.97 6.03
CA ALA A 126 7.77 -5.90 5.05
C ALA A 126 7.73 -4.48 4.45
N TYR A 127 7.11 -4.32 3.29
CA TYR A 127 6.80 -2.99 2.78
C TYR A 127 5.44 -2.92 2.10
N GLU A 128 4.87 -1.73 2.12
CA GLU A 128 3.64 -1.32 1.42
C GLU A 128 3.98 -0.12 0.55
N LEU A 129 3.76 -0.21 -0.76
CA LEU A 129 3.89 0.89 -1.71
C LEU A 129 2.49 1.40 -2.06
N ASP A 130 2.26 2.69 -1.79
CA ASP A 130 1.05 3.41 -2.14
C ASP A 130 1.33 4.35 -3.32
N LEU A 131 0.57 4.19 -4.40
CA LEU A 131 0.58 5.06 -5.58
C LEU A 131 -0.81 5.69 -5.73
N SER A 132 -0.87 7.00 -5.96
CA SER A 132 -2.15 7.68 -6.20
C SER A 132 -2.14 8.35 -7.56
N TYR A 133 -3.24 8.21 -8.30
CA TYR A 133 -3.37 8.65 -9.68
C TYR A 133 -4.36 9.81 -9.83
N SER A 134 -4.27 10.50 -10.97
CA SER A 134 -5.00 11.74 -11.24
C SER A 134 -6.52 11.58 -11.37
N ASP A 135 -6.99 10.37 -11.64
CA ASP A 135 -8.41 9.99 -11.75
C ASP A 135 -9.03 9.57 -10.41
N GLY A 136 -8.23 9.53 -9.33
CA GLY A 136 -8.66 9.11 -8.00
C GLY A 136 -8.32 7.64 -7.70
N ASP A 137 -7.75 6.92 -8.66
CA ASP A 137 -7.34 5.53 -8.47
C ASP A 137 -6.07 5.42 -7.63
N ALA A 138 -5.84 4.22 -7.10
CA ALA A 138 -4.65 3.90 -6.33
C ALA A 138 -4.06 2.55 -6.73
N GLY A 139 -2.73 2.48 -6.73
CA GLY A 139 -1.95 1.25 -6.78
C GLY A 139 -1.45 0.91 -5.39
N PHE A 140 -1.69 -0.31 -4.93
CA PHE A 140 -1.25 -0.78 -3.61
C PHE A 140 -0.48 -2.08 -3.75
N HIS A 141 0.80 -2.07 -3.35
CA HIS A 141 1.69 -3.21 -3.53
C HIS A 141 2.37 -3.59 -2.22
N LEU A 142 2.16 -4.83 -1.79
CA LEU A 142 2.69 -5.36 -0.54
C LEU A 142 3.81 -6.37 -0.82
N ASN A 143 4.89 -6.28 -0.06
CA ASN A 143 5.75 -7.43 0.23
C ASN A 143 5.64 -7.77 1.72
N PRO A 144 5.10 -8.95 2.08
CA PRO A 144 4.82 -9.31 3.47
C PRO A 144 6.07 -9.61 4.31
N GLY A 145 7.25 -9.75 3.69
CA GLY A 145 8.47 -10.03 4.41
C GLY A 145 9.64 -10.42 3.51
N THR A 146 10.78 -9.77 3.71
CA THR A 146 12.05 -10.06 3.06
C THR A 146 13.22 -9.69 3.98
N SER A 147 14.43 -10.06 3.57
CA SER A 147 15.67 -9.67 4.22
C SER A 147 16.66 -9.13 3.20
N LEU A 148 17.34 -8.05 3.55
CA LEU A 148 18.52 -7.52 2.83
C LEU A 148 19.70 -7.43 3.80
N ASN A 149 20.90 -7.74 3.30
CA ASN A 149 22.14 -7.73 4.08
C ASN A 149 23.36 -7.48 3.18
N GLU A 150 24.60 -7.58 3.70
CA GLU A 150 25.80 -7.34 2.91
C GLU A 150 25.95 -8.27 1.69
N GLY A 151 25.39 -9.50 1.75
CA GLY A 151 25.42 -10.48 0.66
C GLY A 151 24.25 -10.34 -0.32
N ARG A 152 23.12 -9.80 0.14
CA ARG A 152 21.92 -9.55 -0.67
C ARG A 152 21.46 -8.11 -0.47
N LYS A 153 22.02 -7.21 -1.27
CA LYS A 153 21.82 -5.76 -1.13
C LYS A 153 20.59 -5.22 -1.87
N SER A 154 19.92 -6.02 -2.68
CA SER A 154 18.81 -5.55 -3.50
C SER A 154 17.69 -6.59 -3.60
N LEU A 155 16.47 -6.08 -3.68
CA LEU A 155 15.25 -6.81 -3.98
C LEU A 155 14.50 -6.05 -5.07
N THR A 156 14.09 -6.77 -6.11
CA THR A 156 13.19 -6.25 -7.14
C THR A 156 11.95 -7.11 -7.19
N ASN A 157 10.78 -6.49 -7.15
CA ASN A 157 9.49 -7.13 -7.30
C ASN A 157 8.71 -6.44 -8.44
N PRO A 158 7.95 -7.19 -9.24
CA PRO A 158 7.05 -6.59 -10.20
C PRO A 158 5.83 -5.96 -9.50
N LEU A 159 5.14 -5.04 -10.19
CA LEU A 159 3.95 -4.34 -9.68
C LEU A 159 2.63 -4.87 -10.28
N ASN A 160 2.63 -6.03 -10.94
CA ASN A 160 1.47 -6.56 -11.65
C ASN A 160 0.81 -7.76 -10.96
#